data_AF-A0A0G1W388-F1
#
_entry.id   AF-A0A0G1W388-F1
#
_cell.length_a   1.000
_cell.length_b   1.000
_cell.length_c   1.000
_cell.angle_alpha   90.00
_cell.angle_beta   90.00
_cell.angle_gamma   90.00
#
_symmetry.space_group_name_H-M   'P 1'
#
loop_
_entity.id
_entity.type
_entity.pdbx_description
1 polymer ?
#
loop_
_entity_poly.entity_id
_entity_poly.type
_entity_poly.pdbx_seq_one_letter_code
_entity_poly.pdbx_strand_id
1 'polypeptide(L)'
;MQKRVLNYSVIIKLDSRTGTNQKCYSAYCPTLDVYSEGDTVEKAQKNIKAAIELASEVAAENNSEFPIEKEPVILTQVRLAF
;
A
#
# COMPACT_ATOMS: atom_id res chain seq x y z
N MET A 1 -3.39 24.68 -11.57
CA MET A 1 -3.38 23.20 -11.60
C MET A 1 -4.60 22.69 -10.87
N GLN A 2 -5.45 21.88 -11.51
CA GLN A 2 -6.51 21.17 -10.81
C GLN A 2 -5.88 20.11 -9.89
N LYS A 3 -6.28 20.07 -8.62
CA LYS A 3 -5.86 19.05 -7.68
C LYS A 3 -6.64 17.77 -7.99
N ARG A 4 -5.96 16.73 -8.45
CA ARG A 4 -6.57 15.40 -8.62
C ARG A 4 -6.49 14.65 -7.30
N VAL A 5 -7.60 14.12 -6.83
CA VAL A 5 -7.66 13.23 -5.66
C VAL A 5 -7.83 11.81 -6.18
N LEU A 6 -6.95 10.91 -5.74
CA LEU A 6 -6.98 9.49 -6.08
C LEU A 6 -7.10 8.71 -4.78
N ASN A 7 -7.97 7.71 -4.76
CA ASN A 7 -8.09 6.77 -3.65
C ASN A 7 -7.42 5.46 -4.04
N TYR A 8 -6.78 4.83 -3.06
CA TYR A 8 -6.16 3.51 -3.22
C TYR A 8 -6.51 2.62 -2.04
N SER A 9 -6.82 1.37 -2.32
CA SER A 9 -7.05 0.33 -1.33
C SER A 9 -5.71 -0.13 -0.75
N VAL A 10 -5.62 -0.14 0.58
CA VAL A 10 -4.45 -0.62 1.32
C VAL A 10 -4.87 -1.76 2.22
N ILE A 11 -4.21 -2.90 2.09
CA ILE A 11 -4.40 -4.09 2.92
C ILE A 11 -3.34 -4.04 4.02
N ILE A 12 -3.78 -4.04 5.28
CA ILE A 12 -2.90 -4.12 6.45
C ILE A 12 -3.16 -5.44 7.17
N LYS A 13 -2.09 -6.17 7.50
CA LYS A 13 -2.14 -7.43 8.27
C LYS A 13 -1.03 -7.46 9.30
N LEU A 14 -1.23 -8.26 10.35
CA LEU A 14 -0.16 -8.61 11.28
C LEU A 14 0.88 -9.46 10.54
N ASP A 15 2.15 -9.15 10.71
CA ASP A 15 3.27 -9.84 10.07
C ASP A 15 4.49 -9.89 11.02
N SER A 16 5.61 -10.43 10.53
CA SER A 16 6.91 -10.41 11.21
C SER A 16 8.00 -9.95 10.26
N ARG A 17 8.84 -9.03 10.72
CA ARG A 17 9.94 -8.48 9.92
C ARG A 17 10.91 -9.56 9.49
N THR A 18 11.27 -9.53 8.21
CA THR A 18 12.31 -10.40 7.67
C THR A 18 13.65 -10.09 8.35
N GLY A 19 14.37 -11.13 8.78
CA GLY A 19 15.70 -11.01 9.39
C GLY A 19 15.69 -10.79 10.91
N THR A 20 14.64 -10.18 11.49
CA THR A 20 14.55 -9.98 12.95
C THR A 20 13.43 -10.78 13.62
N ASN A 21 12.45 -11.28 12.86
CA ASN A 21 11.23 -11.94 13.36
C ASN A 21 10.44 -11.09 14.38
N GLN A 22 10.68 -9.78 14.43
CA GLN A 22 9.92 -8.87 15.28
C GLN A 22 8.52 -8.70 14.69
N LYS A 23 7.50 -8.77 15.56
CA LYS A 23 6.12 -8.51 15.16
C LYS A 23 5.99 -7.10 14.61
N CYS A 24 5.28 -6.98 13.50
CA CYS A 24 4.95 -5.70 12.87
C CYS A 24 3.58 -5.80 12.17
N TYR A 25 3.18 -4.71 11.54
CA TYR A 25 2.09 -4.68 10.57
C TYR A 25 2.67 -4.43 9.19
N SER A 26 2.42 -5.34 8.25
CA SER A 26 2.71 -5.10 6.83
C SER A 26 1.55 -4.36 6.19
N ALA A 27 1.83 -3.40 5.32
CA ALA A 27 0.86 -2.69 4.50
C ALA A 27 1.18 -2.91 3.02
N TYR A 28 0.14 -3.14 2.22
CA TYR A 28 0.25 -3.42 0.79
C TYR A 28 -0.81 -2.64 0.00
N CYS A 29 -0.39 -1.95 -1.06
CA CYS A 29 -1.27 -1.35 -2.05
C CYS A 29 -1.25 -2.18 -3.35
N PRO A 30 -2.28 -3.01 -3.62
CA PRO A 30 -2.27 -3.93 -4.75
C PRO A 30 -2.17 -3.25 -6.11
N THR A 31 -2.89 -2.14 -6.30
CA THR A 31 -2.93 -1.42 -7.59
C THR A 31 -1.56 -0.89 -8.01
N LEU A 32 -0.70 -0.55 -7.05
CA LEU A 32 0.61 0.06 -7.30
C LEU A 32 1.77 -0.92 -7.07
N ASP A 33 1.48 -2.13 -6.57
CA ASP A 33 2.46 -3.10 -6.09
C ASP A 33 3.48 -2.53 -5.08
N VAL A 34 2.99 -1.66 -4.18
CA VAL A 34 3.82 -0.99 -3.17
C VAL A 34 3.62 -1.62 -1.81
N TYR A 35 4.74 -1.86 -1.11
CA TYR A 35 4.78 -2.45 0.22
C TYR A 35 5.44 -1.52 1.23
N SER A 36 4.95 -1.57 2.47
CA SER A 36 5.59 -0.93 3.61
C SER A 36 5.24 -1.68 4.90
N GLU A 37 5.77 -1.24 6.02
CA GLU A 37 5.51 -1.84 7.32
C GLU A 37 5.56 -0.80 8.46
N GLY A 38 5.04 -1.15 9.62
CA GLY A 38 5.10 -0.33 10.83
C GLY A 38 4.84 -1.12 12.10
N ASP A 39 5.27 -0.58 13.24
CA ASP A 39 5.05 -1.23 14.56
C ASP A 39 3.59 -1.17 15.01
N THR A 40 2.81 -0.24 14.44
CA THR A 40 1.37 -0.11 14.66
C THR A 40 0.64 0.01 13.32
N VAL A 41 -0.69 -0.19 13.33
CA VAL A 41 -1.53 -0.02 12.14
C VAL A 41 -1.40 1.40 11.56
N GLU A 42 -1.42 2.42 12.43
CA GLU A 42 -1.30 3.83 12.04
C GLU A 42 0.08 4.12 11.43
N LYS A 43 1.14 3.52 11.99
CA LYS A 43 2.49 3.67 11.46
C LYS A 43 2.62 3.00 10.10
N ALA A 44 2.06 1.80 9.93
CA ALA A 44 2.05 1.10 8.64
C ALA A 44 1.26 1.91 7.59
N GLN A 45 0.09 2.46 7.94
CA GLN A 45 -0.71 3.33 7.08
C GLN A 45 0.02 4.63 6.71
N LYS A 46 0.72 5.26 7.66
CA LYS A 46 1.55 6.44 7.39
C LYS A 46 2.68 6.11 6.43
N ASN A 47 3.38 4.99 6.67
CA ASN A 47 4.54 4.62 5.89
C ASN A 47 4.16 4.19 4.46
N ILE A 48 3.09 3.42 4.26
CA ILE A 48 2.61 3.07 2.91
C ILE A 48 2.14 4.29 2.13
N LYS A 49 1.51 5.28 2.79
CA LYS A 49 1.17 6.55 2.15
C LYS A 49 2.41 7.25 1.61
N ALA A 50 3.47 7.36 2.42
CA ALA A 50 4.73 7.98 1.99
C ALA A 50 5.39 7.20 0.84
N ALA A 51 5.30 5.85 0.85
CA ALA A 51 5.81 5.01 -0.23
C ALA A 51 5.03 5.21 -1.55
N ILE A 52 3.70 5.37 -1.48
CA ILE A 52 2.85 5.70 -2.64
C ILE A 52 3.17 7.10 -3.18
N GLU A 53 3.38 8.08 -2.30
CA GLU A 53 3.79 9.44 -2.69
C GLU A 53 5.13 9.39 -3.45
N LEU A 54 6.13 8.69 -2.91
CA LEU A 54 7.41 8.48 -3.59
C LEU A 54 7.27 7.78 -4.94
N ALA A 55 6.43 6.74 -5.03
CA ALA A 55 6.19 6.04 -6.30
C ALA A 55 5.57 6.98 -7.36
N SER A 56 4.71 7.91 -6.95
CA SER A 56 4.11 8.90 -7.84
C SER A 56 5.12 9.94 -8.33
N GLU A 57 6.06 10.36 -7.47
CA GLU A 57 7.15 11.26 -7.82
C GLU A 57 8.08 10.61 -8.86
N VAL A 58 8.51 9.37 -8.61
CA VAL A 58 9.33 8.59 -9.55
C VAL A 58 8.64 8.40 -10.89
N ALA A 59 7.32 8.13 -10.90
CA ALA A 59 6.58 7.99 -12.14
C ALA A 59 6.52 9.32 -12.94
N ALA A 60 6.36 10.44 -12.24
CA ALA A 60 6.36 11.77 -12.85
C ALA A 60 7.75 12.14 -13.41
N GLU A 61 8.82 11.86 -12.69
CA GLU A 61 10.21 12.07 -13.14
C GLU A 61 10.52 11.27 -14.41
N ASN A 62 10.02 10.04 -14.49
CA ASN A 62 10.22 9.16 -15.63
C ASN A 62 9.24 9.39 -16.79
N ASN A 63 8.33 10.37 -16.70
CA ASN A 63 7.21 10.57 -17.64
C ASN A 63 6.42 9.29 -17.93
N SER A 64 6.29 8.42 -16.93
CA SER A 64 5.54 7.18 -17.01
C SER A 64 4.12 7.35 -16.49
N GLU A 65 3.20 6.53 -16.97
CA GLU A 65 1.84 6.49 -16.42
C GLU A 65 1.84 6.02 -14.97
N PHE A 66 1.05 6.69 -14.12
CA PHE A 66 0.82 6.25 -12.75
C PHE A 66 -0.50 5.46 -12.68
N PRO A 67 -0.50 4.19 -12.23
CA PRO A 67 -1.71 3.37 -12.22
C PRO A 67 -2.81 4.00 -11.36
N ILE A 68 -4.04 4.03 -11.86
CA ILE A 68 -5.22 4.56 -11.14
C ILE A 68 -6.12 3.39 -10.76
N GLU A 69 -6.48 3.31 -9.48
CA GLU A 69 -7.45 2.31 -9.01
C GLU A 69 -8.84 2.63 -9.54
N LYS A 70 -9.50 1.61 -10.12
CA LYS A 70 -10.87 1.74 -10.64
C LYS A 70 -11.85 1.46 -9.50
N GLU A 71 -12.80 2.36 -9.30
CA GLU A 71 -13.86 2.23 -8.29
C GLU A 71 -15.16 1.66 -8.91
N PRO A 72 -15.99 0.91 -8.15
CA PRO A 72 -15.81 0.55 -6.73
C PRO A 72 -14.89 -0.67 -6.55
N VAL A 73 -14.16 -0.70 -5.42
CA VAL A 73 -13.35 -1.86 -5.01
C VAL A 73 -14.11 -2.67 -3.95
N ILE A 74 -14.16 -3.99 -4.11
CA ILE A 74 -14.71 -4.92 -3.11
C ILE A 74 -13.56 -5.75 -2.53
N LEU A 75 -13.28 -5.59 -1.25
CA LEU A 75 -12.28 -6.38 -0.52
C LEU A 75 -12.95 -7.55 0.18
N THR A 76 -12.46 -8.76 -0.05
CA THR A 76 -12.96 -9.99 0.59
C THR A 76 -11.82 -10.94 0.95
N GLN A 77 -12.08 -11.89 1.83
CA GLN A 77 -11.15 -12.95 2.24
C GLN A 77 -11.81 -14.31 2.05
N VAL A 78 -11.06 -15.26 1.49
CA VAL A 78 -11.48 -16.65 1.36
C VAL A 78 -10.68 -17.49 2.33
N ARG A 79 -11.37 -18.30 3.14
CA ARG A 79 -10.73 -19.25 4.05
C ARG A 79 -10.77 -20.64 3.43
N LEU A 80 -9.60 -21.25 3.31
CA LEU A 80 -9.47 -22.66 2.93
C LEU A 80 -9.07 -23.46 4.17
N ALA A 81 -9.67 -24.64 4.33
CA ALA A 81 -9.27 -25.63 5.31
C ALA A 81 -8.79 -26.86 4.55
N PHE A 82 -7.62 -27.37 4.91
CA PHE A 82 -7.03 -28.60 4.38
C PHE A 82 -7.03 -29.65 5.48
#